data_AF-A0A846S1U4-F1
#
_entry.id   AF-A0A846S1U4-F1
#
_cell.length_a   1.000
_cell.length_b   1.000
_cell.length_c   1.000
_cell.angle_alpha   90.00
_cell.angle_beta   90.00
_cell.angle_gamma   90.00
#
_symmetry.space_group_name_H-M   'P 1'
#
loop_
_entity.id
_entity.type
_entity.pdbx_description
1 polymer ?
#
loop_
_entity_poly.entity_id
_entity_poly.type
_entity_poly.pdbx_seq_one_letter_code
_entity_poly.pdbx_strand_id
1 'polypeptide(L)'
;MTPENPNQVARPRPYRLAELGLLILAIAVATSAYALVGLGAEDTIPANVYQYAAWLAALGLIIHVIVWWKAKYADPVLVPIAVLLNGLGLAMIYRVDLGSDEFQNSGMSQLIWMTLGVALAVGVIIFLADHRLLRRYTFVSGFAALIFLLLPLIPGLGKTVNGARIWIGVGPMSFQPGEIAKILLAVFFAGYLVSYRDQLVLAGPKILGIRFPRLRDFGPIVIAWVASVGILVFEKDLGTSLLFFGLFVAMLYVATNKISWIILGLGFFAAGALAASFLFSHVQQRVSGWLNALSPEEYNKSAGGSYQLVQGLFGMSNGGLTGTGLGEGRPNMVPYAESDFIYASLGEELGMAGLFVILLCYLFIFQRGIKTAQQLRDGFGTLLATGLSFTIALQVFVVVGGVTRLIPLTGLTTPFLAQGGSSLIANWMIIALLLRISDNARRPVEDFHTGVLKITEDPDDRTRTGGRNDTKRVEGARDYANGDGAGADRATGDDAPTTNLGGADLGSTGPDEAPTTNLGTNGGER
;
A
#
# COMPACT_ATOMS: atom_id res chain seq x y z
N MET A 1 1.12 49.65 2.34
CA MET A 1 1.29 48.22 2.65
C MET A 1 0.36 47.88 3.80
N THR A 2 -0.77 47.26 3.52
CA THR A 2 -1.68 46.73 4.55
C THR A 2 -1.00 45.54 5.23
N PRO A 3 -1.06 45.42 6.57
CA PRO A 3 -0.45 44.30 7.26
C PRO A 3 -1.22 43.02 6.89
N GLU A 4 -0.53 42.05 6.29
CA GLU A 4 -1.07 40.71 6.07
C GLU A 4 -1.43 40.10 7.42
N ASN A 5 -2.68 39.64 7.52
CA ASN A 5 -3.21 38.99 8.71
C ASN A 5 -2.48 37.63 8.91
N PRO A 6 -1.72 37.45 9.99
CA PRO A 6 -0.90 36.25 10.20
C PRO A 6 -1.71 34.95 10.38
N ASN A 7 -3.04 35.02 10.43
CA ASN A 7 -3.94 33.88 10.61
C ASN A 7 -4.60 33.35 9.33
N GLN A 8 -4.26 33.83 8.13
CA GLN A 8 -4.72 33.19 6.90
C GLN A 8 -3.89 31.96 6.58
N VAL A 9 -4.24 30.83 7.20
CA VAL A 9 -3.77 29.51 6.74
C VAL A 9 -4.17 29.38 5.26
N ALA A 10 -3.19 29.30 4.37
CA ALA A 10 -3.42 29.24 2.94
C ALA A 10 -4.40 28.08 2.62
N ARG A 11 -5.56 28.41 2.04
CA ARG A 11 -6.58 27.40 1.71
C ARG A 11 -5.96 26.31 0.82
N PRO A 12 -6.16 25.01 1.14
CA PRO A 12 -5.62 23.92 0.33
C PRO A 12 -6.06 24.08 -1.13
N ARG A 13 -5.09 24.13 -2.05
CA ARG A 13 -5.39 24.21 -3.48
C ARG A 13 -5.71 22.81 -4.01
N PRO A 14 -6.77 22.63 -4.80
CA PRO A 14 -7.21 21.32 -5.28
C PRO A 14 -6.33 20.74 -6.41
N TYR A 15 -5.43 21.53 -7.01
CA TYR A 15 -4.49 21.13 -8.08
C TYR A 15 -5.08 20.36 -9.29
N ARG A 16 -6.40 20.44 -9.55
CA ARG A 16 -7.04 19.73 -10.68
C ARG A 16 -6.51 20.13 -12.05
N LEU A 17 -6.18 21.40 -12.27
CA LEU A 17 -5.58 21.82 -13.55
C LEU A 17 -4.20 21.22 -13.77
N ALA A 18 -3.41 21.03 -12.69
CA ALA A 18 -2.13 20.35 -12.78
C ALA A 18 -2.30 18.85 -13.07
N GLU A 19 -3.30 18.21 -12.46
CA GLU A 19 -3.69 16.83 -12.80
C GLU A 19 -4.07 16.71 -14.29
N LEU A 20 -4.89 17.61 -14.81
CA LEU A 20 -5.28 17.61 -16.22
C LEU A 20 -4.07 17.78 -17.14
N GLY A 21 -3.14 18.68 -16.82
CA GLY A 21 -1.90 18.84 -17.59
C GLY A 21 -1.03 17.57 -17.58
N LEU A 22 -0.87 16.94 -16.43
CA LEU A 22 -0.15 15.66 -16.31
C LEU A 22 -0.87 14.53 -17.05
N LEU A 23 -2.20 14.52 -17.05
CA LEU A 23 -3.02 13.54 -17.75
C LEU A 23 -2.87 13.68 -19.27
N ILE A 24 -2.92 14.92 -19.78
CA ILE A 24 -2.68 15.21 -21.21
C ILE A 24 -1.28 14.73 -21.60
N LEU A 25 -0.26 15.01 -20.78
CA LEU A 25 1.10 14.51 -21.01
C LEU A 25 1.15 12.97 -21.03
N ALA A 26 0.51 12.31 -20.07
CA ALA A 26 0.46 10.85 -19.99
C ALA A 26 -0.18 10.23 -21.26
N ILE A 27 -1.30 10.79 -21.72
CA ILE A 27 -2.00 10.34 -22.94
C ILE A 27 -1.13 10.59 -24.17
N ALA A 28 -0.47 11.75 -24.26
CA ALA A 28 0.40 12.07 -25.37
C ALA A 28 1.59 11.10 -25.45
N VAL A 29 2.23 10.78 -24.32
CA VAL A 29 3.32 9.80 -24.25
C VAL A 29 2.84 8.40 -24.63
N ALA A 30 1.73 7.93 -24.07
CA ALA A 30 1.15 6.61 -24.39
C ALA A 30 0.78 6.49 -25.88
N THR A 31 0.15 7.53 -26.44
CA THR A 31 -0.23 7.57 -27.86
C THR A 31 1.00 7.59 -28.76
N SER A 32 2.03 8.35 -28.39
CA SER A 32 3.30 8.39 -29.12
C SER A 32 3.98 7.03 -29.08
N ALA A 33 3.98 6.34 -27.93
CA ALA A 33 4.52 4.99 -27.83
C ALA A 33 3.78 4.01 -28.75
N TYR A 34 2.44 4.04 -28.77
CA TYR A 34 1.63 3.22 -29.68
C TYR A 34 1.92 3.51 -31.16
N ALA A 35 2.06 4.78 -31.53
CA ALA A 35 2.41 5.19 -32.89
C ALA A 35 3.82 4.74 -33.29
N LEU A 36 4.79 4.88 -32.38
CA LEU A 36 6.17 4.45 -32.60
C LEU A 36 6.29 2.94 -32.77
N VAL A 37 5.49 2.15 -32.04
CA VAL A 37 5.42 0.70 -32.24
C VAL A 37 5.07 0.33 -33.67
N GLY A 38 4.02 0.94 -34.24
CA GLY A 38 3.65 0.66 -35.64
C GLY A 38 4.69 1.16 -36.64
N LEU A 39 5.29 2.33 -36.38
CA LEU A 39 6.37 2.85 -37.23
C LEU A 39 7.60 1.94 -37.22
N GLY A 40 8.01 1.41 -36.07
CA GLY A 40 9.17 0.51 -36.00
C GLY A 40 8.88 -0.92 -36.44
N ALA A 41 7.65 -1.41 -36.24
CA ALA A 41 7.31 -2.79 -36.60
C ALA A 41 6.84 -2.96 -38.06
N GLU A 42 6.15 -1.95 -38.62
CA GLU A 42 5.45 -2.03 -39.91
C GLU A 42 5.72 -0.84 -40.83
N ASP A 43 6.66 0.06 -40.50
CA ASP A 43 6.99 1.29 -41.24
C ASP A 43 5.79 2.25 -41.46
N THR A 44 4.70 2.07 -40.72
CA THR A 44 3.46 2.86 -40.89
C THR A 44 2.82 3.21 -39.55
N ILE A 45 2.12 4.34 -39.50
CA ILE A 45 1.34 4.70 -38.30
C ILE A 45 0.07 3.85 -38.29
N PRO A 46 -0.23 3.11 -37.20
CA PRO A 46 -1.43 2.28 -37.13
C PRO A 46 -2.70 3.10 -37.38
N ALA A 47 -3.58 2.64 -38.26
CA ALA A 47 -4.80 3.37 -38.62
C ALA A 47 -5.74 3.64 -37.42
N ASN A 48 -5.68 2.77 -36.41
CA ASN A 48 -6.46 2.86 -35.18
C ASN A 48 -5.80 3.74 -34.09
N VAL A 49 -4.64 4.36 -34.33
CA VAL A 49 -3.94 5.20 -33.34
C VAL A 49 -4.85 6.30 -32.77
N TYR A 50 -5.69 6.91 -33.61
CA TYR A 50 -6.62 7.95 -33.19
C TYR A 50 -7.76 7.40 -32.33
N GLN A 51 -8.22 6.18 -32.61
CA GLN A 51 -9.23 5.51 -31.80
C GLN A 51 -8.65 5.15 -30.42
N TYR A 52 -7.44 4.62 -30.39
CA TYR A 52 -6.69 4.34 -29.16
C TYR A 52 -6.51 5.61 -28.31
N ALA A 53 -6.01 6.69 -28.92
CA ALA A 53 -5.81 7.97 -28.26
C ALA A 53 -7.13 8.56 -27.72
N ALA A 54 -8.19 8.52 -28.53
CA ALA A 54 -9.52 9.00 -28.13
C ALA A 54 -10.09 8.19 -26.97
N TRP A 55 -9.89 6.87 -26.95
CA TRP A 55 -10.37 6.01 -25.88
C TRP A 55 -9.65 6.29 -24.56
N LEU A 56 -8.32 6.36 -24.57
CA LEU A 56 -7.53 6.74 -23.40
C LEU A 56 -7.90 8.13 -22.89
N ALA A 57 -8.06 9.10 -23.80
CA ALA A 57 -8.46 10.45 -23.45
C ALA A 57 -9.86 10.50 -22.83
N ALA A 58 -10.82 9.76 -23.39
CA ALA A 58 -12.17 9.67 -22.84
C ALA A 58 -12.16 9.08 -21.42
N LEU A 59 -11.51 7.93 -21.21
CA LEU A 59 -11.43 7.31 -19.89
C LEU A 59 -10.72 8.20 -18.87
N GLY A 60 -9.58 8.79 -19.27
CA GLY A 60 -8.83 9.74 -18.44
C GLY A 60 -9.64 10.97 -18.07
N LEU A 61 -10.36 11.56 -19.02
CA LEU A 61 -11.18 12.74 -18.78
C LEU A 61 -12.39 12.42 -17.89
N ILE A 62 -13.04 11.27 -18.09
CA ILE A 62 -14.15 10.81 -17.25
C ILE A 62 -13.70 10.71 -15.80
N ILE A 63 -12.61 9.99 -15.52
CA ILE A 63 -12.13 9.86 -14.14
C ILE A 63 -11.69 11.22 -13.57
N HIS A 64 -11.04 12.07 -14.37
CA HIS A 64 -10.65 13.41 -13.96
C HIS A 64 -11.84 14.28 -13.53
N VAL A 65 -12.90 14.31 -14.34
CA VAL A 65 -14.13 15.07 -14.06
C VAL A 65 -14.81 14.53 -12.80
N ILE A 66 -14.90 13.21 -12.65
CA ILE A 66 -15.49 12.60 -11.46
C ILE A 66 -14.67 12.89 -10.20
N VAL A 67 -13.34 12.80 -10.27
CA VAL A 67 -12.45 13.17 -9.16
C VAL A 67 -12.61 14.64 -8.82
N TRP A 68 -12.68 15.54 -9.81
CA TRP A 68 -12.96 16.95 -9.56
C TRP A 68 -14.29 17.13 -8.82
N TRP A 69 -15.34 16.46 -9.26
CA TRP A 69 -16.68 16.58 -8.67
C TRP A 69 -16.77 15.98 -7.26
N LYS A 70 -16.27 14.76 -7.05
CA LYS A 70 -16.48 13.99 -5.80
C LYS A 70 -15.32 14.05 -4.83
N ALA A 71 -14.10 14.26 -5.29
CA ALA A 71 -12.86 14.13 -4.52
C ALA A 71 -11.89 15.29 -4.85
N LYS A 72 -12.41 16.52 -4.72
CA LYS A 72 -11.75 17.76 -5.17
C LYS A 72 -10.33 17.96 -4.61
N TYR A 73 -10.03 17.41 -3.43
CA TYR A 73 -8.73 17.50 -2.76
C TYR A 73 -7.92 16.20 -2.85
N ALA A 74 -8.30 15.23 -3.69
CA ALA A 74 -7.55 13.98 -3.91
C ALA A 74 -6.14 14.21 -4.48
N ASP A 75 -5.35 13.16 -4.71
CA ASP A 75 -4.00 13.36 -5.25
C ASP A 75 -4.01 13.61 -6.76
N PRO A 76 -3.44 14.73 -7.24
CA PRO A 76 -3.44 15.05 -8.66
C PRO A 76 -2.45 14.19 -9.46
N VAL A 77 -1.62 13.36 -8.82
CA VAL A 77 -0.55 12.59 -9.51
C VAL A 77 -0.93 11.13 -9.75
N LEU A 78 -1.79 10.53 -8.90
CA LEU A 78 -2.10 9.10 -8.96
C LEU A 78 -2.76 8.67 -10.29
N VAL A 79 -3.74 9.42 -10.77
CA VAL A 79 -4.46 9.11 -12.01
C VAL A 79 -3.56 9.25 -13.24
N PRO A 80 -2.83 10.37 -13.45
CA PRO A 80 -1.91 10.48 -14.58
C PRO A 80 -0.88 9.37 -14.66
N ILE A 81 -0.30 8.94 -13.54
CA ILE A 81 0.68 7.84 -13.53
C ILE A 81 0.00 6.51 -13.90
N ALA A 82 -1.18 6.22 -13.36
CA ALA A 82 -1.92 5.00 -13.70
C ALA A 82 -2.26 4.94 -15.19
N VAL A 83 -2.67 6.06 -15.79
CA VAL A 83 -2.93 6.18 -17.23
C VAL A 83 -1.66 6.02 -18.05
N LEU A 84 -0.55 6.65 -17.64
CA LEU A 84 0.73 6.52 -18.34
C LEU A 84 1.22 5.07 -18.37
N LEU A 85 1.27 4.41 -17.20
CA LEU A 85 1.69 3.02 -17.09
C LEU A 85 0.78 2.10 -17.91
N ASN A 86 -0.54 2.28 -17.82
CA ASN A 86 -1.46 1.43 -18.57
C ASN A 86 -1.38 1.67 -20.09
N GLY A 87 -1.18 2.92 -20.51
CA GLY A 87 -0.95 3.27 -21.91
C GLY A 87 0.32 2.63 -22.48
N LEU A 88 1.44 2.73 -21.76
CA LEU A 88 2.69 2.05 -22.13
C LEU A 88 2.53 0.53 -22.19
N GLY A 89 1.81 -0.05 -21.23
CA GLY A 89 1.49 -1.49 -21.22
C GLY A 89 0.68 -1.90 -22.46
N LEU A 90 -0.36 -1.13 -22.80
CA LEU A 90 -1.16 -1.37 -24.01
C LEU A 90 -0.35 -1.26 -25.30
N ALA A 91 0.56 -0.29 -25.39
CA ALA A 91 1.46 -0.16 -26.55
C ALA A 91 2.38 -1.37 -26.69
N MET A 92 2.96 -1.85 -25.58
CA MET A 92 3.81 -3.04 -25.59
C MET A 92 3.02 -4.33 -25.86
N ILE A 93 1.80 -4.47 -25.34
CA ILE A 93 0.95 -5.63 -25.64
C ILE A 93 0.60 -5.65 -27.13
N TYR A 94 0.27 -4.51 -27.72
CA TYR A 94 0.08 -4.40 -29.17
C TYR A 94 1.35 -4.78 -29.95
N ARG A 95 2.52 -4.31 -29.49
CA ARG A 95 3.82 -4.69 -30.07
C ARG A 95 4.05 -6.20 -30.04
N VAL A 96 3.71 -6.88 -28.94
CA VAL A 96 3.82 -8.33 -28.78
C VAL A 96 2.84 -9.07 -29.68
N ASP A 97 1.58 -8.60 -29.75
CA ASP A 97 0.56 -9.18 -30.64
C ASP A 97 0.98 -9.13 -32.11
N LEU A 98 1.61 -8.04 -32.57
CA LEU A 98 2.16 -7.93 -33.94
C LEU A 98 3.28 -8.93 -34.23
N GLY A 99 4.05 -9.30 -33.21
CA GLY A 99 5.11 -10.30 -33.35
C GLY A 99 4.57 -11.72 -33.45
N SER A 100 3.48 -12.01 -32.74
CA SER A 100 2.96 -13.37 -32.59
C SER A 100 2.49 -13.98 -33.92
N ASP A 101 2.73 -15.29 -34.11
CA ASP A 101 2.34 -16.03 -35.34
C ASP A 101 0.81 -16.02 -35.59
N GLU A 102 0.01 -15.78 -34.54
CA GLU A 102 -1.44 -15.64 -34.60
C GLU A 102 -1.86 -14.39 -33.81
N PHE A 103 -2.41 -13.39 -34.50
CA PHE A 103 -2.83 -12.14 -33.86
C PHE A 103 -3.96 -12.39 -32.85
N GLN A 104 -3.64 -12.37 -31.56
CA GLN A 104 -4.55 -12.80 -30.50
C GLN A 104 -5.58 -11.75 -30.07
N ASN A 105 -5.58 -10.55 -30.67
CA ASN A 105 -6.43 -9.42 -30.24
C ASN A 105 -6.30 -9.12 -28.72
N SER A 106 -5.15 -9.40 -28.11
CA SER A 106 -4.89 -9.21 -26.68
C SER A 106 -5.01 -7.74 -26.30
N GLY A 107 -4.56 -6.84 -27.17
CA GLY A 107 -4.72 -5.39 -27.01
C GLY A 107 -6.18 -4.95 -26.85
N MET A 108 -7.11 -5.49 -27.66
CA MET A 108 -8.54 -5.17 -27.56
C MET A 108 -9.13 -5.70 -26.25
N SER A 109 -8.78 -6.93 -25.87
CA SER A 109 -9.21 -7.51 -24.59
C SER A 109 -8.73 -6.68 -23.40
N GLN A 110 -7.48 -6.19 -23.44
CA GLN A 110 -6.92 -5.34 -22.40
C GLN A 110 -7.62 -3.96 -22.33
N LEU A 111 -8.04 -3.38 -23.46
CA LEU A 111 -8.85 -2.16 -23.47
C LEU A 111 -10.23 -2.35 -22.81
N ILE A 112 -10.86 -3.51 -23.01
CA ILE A 112 -12.13 -3.86 -22.32
C ILE A 112 -11.89 -3.93 -20.81
N TRP A 113 -10.82 -4.61 -20.37
CA TRP A 113 -10.46 -4.69 -18.96
C TRP A 113 -10.11 -3.35 -18.35
N MET A 114 -9.43 -2.48 -19.09
CA MET A 114 -9.15 -1.10 -18.67
C MET A 114 -10.46 -0.33 -18.47
N THR A 115 -11.37 -0.42 -19.44
CA THR A 115 -12.67 0.26 -19.39
C THR A 115 -13.47 -0.19 -18.17
N LEU A 116 -13.52 -1.50 -17.91
CA LEU A 116 -14.19 -2.05 -16.74
C LEU A 116 -13.50 -1.64 -15.43
N GLY A 117 -12.16 -1.63 -15.39
CA GLY A 117 -11.39 -1.19 -14.23
C GLY A 117 -11.63 0.28 -13.88
N VAL A 118 -11.59 1.17 -14.88
CA VAL A 118 -11.90 2.60 -14.72
C VAL A 118 -13.36 2.79 -14.30
N ALA A 119 -14.30 2.07 -14.89
CA ALA A 119 -15.72 2.14 -14.52
C ALA A 119 -15.94 1.74 -13.04
N LEU A 120 -15.32 0.66 -12.57
CA LEU A 120 -15.39 0.24 -11.18
C LEU A 120 -14.69 1.23 -10.25
N ALA A 121 -13.55 1.78 -10.64
CA ALA A 121 -12.86 2.85 -9.90
C ALA A 121 -13.74 4.10 -9.75
N VAL A 122 -14.42 4.53 -10.83
CA VAL A 122 -15.40 5.61 -10.82
C VAL A 122 -16.55 5.29 -9.86
N GLY A 123 -17.07 4.06 -9.89
CA GLY A 123 -18.07 3.58 -8.93
C GLY A 123 -17.60 3.74 -7.49
N VAL A 124 -16.39 3.28 -7.15
CA VAL A 124 -15.79 3.46 -5.82
C VAL A 124 -15.70 4.94 -5.45
N ILE A 125 -15.24 5.81 -6.35
CA ILE A 125 -15.10 7.25 -6.06
C ILE A 125 -16.46 7.92 -5.79
N ILE A 126 -17.51 7.50 -6.50
CA ILE A 126 -18.87 8.05 -6.37
C ILE A 126 -19.54 7.54 -5.08
N PHE A 127 -19.49 6.24 -4.81
CA PHE A 127 -20.26 5.61 -3.74
C PHE A 127 -19.52 5.58 -2.39
N LEU A 128 -18.19 5.56 -2.39
CA LEU A 128 -17.39 5.54 -1.16
C LEU A 128 -16.92 6.96 -0.78
N ALA A 129 -17.85 7.80 -0.33
CA ALA A 129 -17.52 9.16 0.12
C ALA A 129 -16.55 9.17 1.32
N ASP A 130 -16.77 8.33 2.32
CA ASP A 130 -15.84 8.21 3.46
C ASP A 130 -15.23 6.82 3.50
N HIS A 131 -13.91 6.76 3.34
CA HIS A 131 -13.15 5.51 3.42
C HIS A 131 -13.32 4.82 4.78
N ARG A 132 -13.60 5.56 5.85
CA ARG A 132 -13.83 5.02 7.20
C ARG A 132 -15.06 4.13 7.28
N LEU A 133 -16.00 4.23 6.33
CA LEU A 133 -17.14 3.33 6.24
C LEU A 133 -16.69 1.86 6.12
N LEU A 134 -15.58 1.61 5.42
CA LEU A 134 -15.02 0.27 5.25
C LEU A 134 -14.64 -0.38 6.59
N ARG A 135 -14.31 0.41 7.61
CA ARG A 135 -14.02 -0.09 8.96
C ARG A 135 -15.20 -0.86 9.57
N ARG A 136 -16.45 -0.48 9.26
CA ARG A 136 -17.64 -1.19 9.73
C ARG A 136 -17.74 -2.61 9.17
N TYR A 137 -17.09 -2.85 8.04
CA TYR A 137 -17.08 -4.13 7.34
C TYR A 137 -15.76 -4.90 7.53
N THR A 138 -15.01 -4.63 8.61
CA THR A 138 -13.71 -5.27 8.88
C THR A 138 -13.80 -6.80 8.76
N PHE A 139 -14.63 -7.45 9.59
CA PHE A 139 -14.75 -8.91 9.59
C PHE A 139 -15.44 -9.46 8.33
N VAL A 140 -16.41 -8.72 7.79
CA VAL A 140 -17.06 -9.08 6.52
C VAL A 140 -16.03 -9.12 5.39
N SER A 141 -15.11 -8.16 5.34
CA SER A 141 -14.03 -8.11 4.35
C SER A 141 -13.06 -9.28 4.53
N GLY A 142 -12.68 -9.61 5.78
CA GLY A 142 -11.81 -10.74 6.07
C GLY A 142 -12.42 -12.08 5.64
N PHE A 143 -13.70 -12.30 5.97
CA PHE A 143 -14.42 -13.51 5.57
C PHE A 143 -14.64 -13.58 4.06
N ALA A 144 -15.02 -12.46 3.44
CA ALA A 144 -15.15 -12.37 2.00
C ALA A 144 -13.82 -12.65 1.30
N ALA A 145 -12.69 -12.14 1.80
CA ALA A 145 -11.37 -12.43 1.25
C ALA A 145 -11.08 -13.93 1.23
N LEU A 146 -11.35 -14.64 2.34
CA LEU A 146 -11.19 -16.09 2.41
C LEU A 146 -12.11 -16.82 1.43
N ILE A 147 -13.36 -16.39 1.27
CA ILE A 147 -14.27 -16.95 0.27
C ILE A 147 -13.69 -16.78 -1.14
N PHE A 148 -13.26 -15.56 -1.49
CA PHE A 148 -12.68 -15.29 -2.81
C PHE A 148 -11.47 -16.18 -3.05
N LEU A 149 -10.58 -16.36 -2.07
CA LEU A 149 -9.45 -17.28 -2.17
C LEU A 149 -9.85 -18.75 -2.27
N LEU A 150 -11.01 -19.16 -1.75
CA LEU A 150 -11.46 -20.54 -1.89
C LEU A 150 -12.10 -20.83 -3.25
N LEU A 151 -12.58 -19.81 -3.96
CA LEU A 151 -13.31 -20.00 -5.23
C LEU A 151 -12.55 -20.84 -6.27
N PRO A 152 -11.25 -20.61 -6.53
CA PRO A 152 -10.50 -21.42 -7.49
C PRO A 152 -10.32 -22.88 -7.07
N LEU A 153 -10.38 -23.19 -5.77
CA LEU A 153 -10.27 -24.57 -5.28
C LEU A 153 -11.58 -25.37 -5.44
N ILE A 154 -12.71 -24.70 -5.65
CA ILE A 154 -14.01 -25.37 -5.82
C ILE A 154 -14.01 -26.22 -7.11
N PRO A 155 -14.28 -27.53 -7.02
CA PRO A 155 -14.38 -28.39 -8.19
C PRO A 155 -15.44 -27.88 -9.17
N GLY A 156 -15.09 -27.81 -10.45
CA GLY A 156 -15.97 -27.32 -11.52
C GLY A 156 -15.90 -25.81 -11.79
N LEU A 157 -15.40 -24.99 -10.85
CA LEU A 157 -15.21 -23.55 -11.06
C LEU A 157 -13.77 -23.19 -11.44
N GLY A 158 -12.80 -23.80 -10.74
CA GLY A 158 -11.38 -23.48 -10.90
C GLY A 158 -10.72 -24.09 -12.12
N LYS A 159 -9.93 -23.27 -12.83
CA LYS A 159 -9.09 -23.67 -13.97
C LYS A 159 -7.63 -23.82 -13.53
N THR A 160 -7.01 -24.93 -13.90
CA THR A 160 -5.58 -25.16 -13.70
C THR A 160 -4.81 -24.69 -14.92
N VAL A 161 -3.95 -23.70 -14.75
CA VAL A 161 -3.09 -23.13 -15.80
C VAL A 161 -1.64 -23.20 -15.29
N ASN A 162 -0.73 -23.75 -16.11
CA ASN A 162 0.69 -23.90 -15.75
C ASN A 162 0.91 -24.60 -14.38
N GLY A 163 0.03 -25.54 -14.05
CA GLY A 163 0.10 -26.31 -12.80
C GLY A 163 -0.48 -25.63 -11.56
N ALA A 164 -0.88 -24.35 -11.64
CA ALA A 164 -1.51 -23.58 -10.57
C ALA A 164 -3.02 -23.43 -10.79
N ARG A 165 -3.80 -23.39 -9.71
CA ARG A 165 -5.27 -23.32 -9.74
C ARG A 165 -5.77 -22.04 -9.08
N ILE A 166 -5.52 -20.91 -9.73
CA ILE A 166 -5.79 -19.55 -9.20
C ILE A 166 -6.90 -18.82 -9.96
N TRP A 167 -7.37 -19.37 -11.08
CA TRP A 167 -8.32 -18.73 -11.99
C TRP A 167 -9.69 -19.38 -11.92
N ILE A 168 -10.74 -18.57 -12.06
CA ILE A 168 -12.10 -19.05 -12.35
C ILE A 168 -12.50 -18.65 -13.77
N GLY A 169 -13.23 -19.53 -14.45
CA GLY A 169 -13.80 -19.23 -15.77
C GLY A 169 -15.13 -18.49 -15.65
N VAL A 170 -15.26 -17.34 -16.29
CA VAL A 170 -16.52 -16.57 -16.38
C VAL A 170 -16.83 -16.34 -17.87
N GLY A 171 -17.56 -17.28 -18.47
CA GLY A 171 -17.81 -17.28 -19.92
C GLY A 171 -16.49 -17.33 -20.71
N PRO A 172 -16.27 -16.42 -21.69
CA PRO A 172 -15.02 -16.37 -22.45
C PRO A 172 -13.85 -15.78 -21.66
N MET A 173 -14.10 -15.16 -20.51
CA MET A 173 -13.09 -14.47 -19.71
C MET A 173 -12.60 -15.31 -18.54
N SER A 174 -11.39 -15.04 -18.07
CA SER A 174 -10.87 -15.55 -16.81
C SER A 174 -10.85 -14.44 -15.76
N PHE A 175 -11.11 -14.82 -14.50
CA PHE A 175 -11.05 -13.93 -13.37
C PHE A 175 -10.15 -14.53 -12.29
N GLN A 176 -9.31 -13.72 -11.65
CA GLN A 176 -8.46 -14.13 -10.54
C GLN A 176 -9.01 -13.55 -9.24
N PRO A 177 -9.69 -14.36 -8.41
CA PRO A 177 -10.28 -13.92 -7.15
C PRO A 177 -9.28 -13.34 -6.15
N GLY A 178 -8.03 -13.83 -6.18
CA GLY A 178 -6.95 -13.37 -5.31
C GLY A 178 -6.67 -11.86 -5.41
N GLU A 179 -6.90 -11.26 -6.57
CA GLU A 179 -6.70 -9.82 -6.78
C GLU A 179 -7.71 -8.96 -5.99
N ILE A 180 -8.94 -9.46 -5.82
CA ILE A 180 -9.95 -8.81 -4.96
C ILE A 180 -9.70 -9.13 -3.50
N ALA A 181 -9.32 -10.37 -3.18
CA ALA A 181 -8.99 -10.78 -1.82
C ALA A 181 -7.88 -9.91 -1.22
N LYS A 182 -6.90 -9.48 -2.03
CA LYS A 182 -5.84 -8.55 -1.65
C LYS A 182 -6.36 -7.24 -1.04
N ILE A 183 -7.36 -6.63 -1.69
CA ILE A 183 -7.97 -5.38 -1.24
C ILE A 183 -8.79 -5.63 0.03
N LEU A 184 -9.57 -6.71 0.05
CA LEU A 184 -10.39 -7.09 1.20
C LEU A 184 -9.56 -7.41 2.45
N LEU A 185 -8.41 -8.08 2.28
CA LEU A 185 -7.44 -8.32 3.36
C LEU A 185 -6.82 -7.01 3.85
N ALA A 186 -6.47 -6.07 2.97
CA ALA A 186 -5.97 -4.77 3.39
C ALA A 186 -7.01 -4.03 4.26
N VAL A 187 -8.30 -4.08 3.89
CA VAL A 187 -9.39 -3.51 4.71
C VAL A 187 -9.53 -4.24 6.05
N PHE A 188 -9.52 -5.57 6.04
CA PHE A 188 -9.59 -6.38 7.27
C PHE A 188 -8.42 -6.11 8.21
N PHE A 189 -7.18 -6.16 7.72
CA PHE A 189 -5.99 -5.91 8.53
C PHE A 189 -5.98 -4.47 9.07
N ALA A 190 -6.33 -3.47 8.25
CA ALA A 190 -6.40 -2.08 8.72
C ALA A 190 -7.45 -1.92 9.84
N GLY A 191 -8.65 -2.46 9.63
CA GLY A 191 -9.76 -2.37 10.58
C GLY A 191 -9.48 -3.10 11.89
N TYR A 192 -8.90 -4.30 11.80
CA TYR A 192 -8.56 -5.12 12.95
C TYR A 192 -7.40 -4.49 13.75
N LEU A 193 -6.28 -4.18 13.09
CA LEU A 193 -5.09 -3.64 13.77
C LEU A 193 -5.38 -2.32 14.47
N VAL A 194 -6.20 -1.44 13.91
CA VAL A 194 -6.59 -0.19 14.58
C VAL A 194 -7.47 -0.43 15.81
N SER A 195 -8.38 -1.40 15.72
CA SER A 195 -9.33 -1.67 16.82
C SER A 195 -8.68 -2.37 18.00
N TYR A 196 -7.58 -3.12 17.77
CA TYR A 196 -6.88 -3.89 18.79
C TYR A 196 -5.44 -3.41 19.05
N ARG A 197 -5.04 -2.24 18.53
CA ARG A 197 -3.67 -1.72 18.61
C ARG A 197 -3.10 -1.72 20.03
N ASP A 198 -3.86 -1.18 20.98
CA ASP A 198 -3.39 -1.02 22.36
C ASP A 198 -3.16 -2.39 23.03
N GLN A 199 -3.97 -3.39 22.70
CA GLN A 199 -3.83 -4.76 23.19
C GLN A 199 -2.59 -5.44 22.59
N LEU A 200 -2.31 -5.20 21.30
CA LEU A 200 -1.12 -5.72 20.62
C LEU A 200 0.19 -5.08 21.10
N VAL A 201 0.14 -3.83 21.58
CA VAL A 201 1.33 -3.11 22.04
C VAL A 201 1.61 -3.39 23.53
N LEU A 202 0.59 -3.40 24.39
CA LEU A 202 0.73 -3.32 25.84
C LEU A 202 0.54 -4.66 26.58
N ALA A 203 -0.13 -5.65 26.00
CA ALA A 203 -0.55 -6.85 26.72
C ALA A 203 0.10 -8.15 26.22
N GLY A 204 0.80 -8.85 27.11
CA GLY A 204 1.21 -10.25 26.91
C GLY A 204 2.60 -10.63 27.45
N PRO A 205 2.94 -11.94 27.38
CA PRO A 205 4.15 -12.48 28.00
C PRO A 205 5.42 -12.01 27.29
N LYS A 206 6.50 -11.80 28.06
CA LYS A 206 7.85 -11.60 27.51
C LYS A 206 8.47 -12.98 27.32
N ILE A 207 8.72 -13.37 26.08
CA ILE A 207 9.44 -14.60 25.72
C ILE A 207 10.69 -14.16 24.96
N LEU A 208 11.87 -14.60 25.40
CA LEU A 208 13.16 -14.25 24.77
C LEU A 208 13.39 -12.73 24.61
N GLY A 209 12.97 -11.93 25.59
CA GLY A 209 13.09 -10.46 25.54
C GLY A 209 12.09 -9.75 24.62
N ILE A 210 11.29 -10.50 23.85
CA ILE A 210 10.24 -9.97 22.97
C ILE A 210 8.89 -10.09 23.68
N ARG A 211 8.13 -8.98 23.74
CA ARG A 211 6.78 -8.98 24.32
C ARG A 211 5.78 -9.38 23.24
N PHE A 212 5.26 -10.60 23.37
CA PHE A 212 4.24 -11.11 22.46
C PHE A 212 2.85 -10.63 22.89
N PRO A 213 1.96 -10.28 21.94
CA PRO A 213 0.56 -10.01 22.23
C PRO A 213 -0.13 -11.21 22.88
N ARG A 214 -1.22 -10.97 23.61
CA ARG A 214 -2.11 -12.03 24.06
C ARG A 214 -2.68 -12.78 22.85
N LEU A 215 -2.63 -14.11 22.89
CA LEU A 215 -3.08 -14.98 21.80
C LEU A 215 -4.56 -14.79 21.45
N ARG A 216 -5.39 -14.39 22.43
CA ARG A 216 -6.81 -14.08 22.22
C ARG A 216 -7.04 -12.87 21.29
N ASP A 217 -6.19 -11.85 21.41
CA ASP A 217 -6.37 -10.57 20.71
C ASP A 217 -5.63 -10.57 19.36
N PHE A 218 -4.54 -11.34 19.25
CA PHE A 218 -3.78 -11.53 18.02
C PHE A 218 -4.24 -12.74 17.19
N GLY A 219 -4.95 -13.68 17.82
CA GLY A 219 -5.39 -14.93 17.21
C GLY A 219 -6.19 -14.72 15.92
N PRO A 220 -7.29 -13.95 15.92
CA PRO A 220 -8.14 -13.80 14.73
C PRO A 220 -7.41 -13.26 13.50
N ILE A 221 -6.52 -12.27 13.66
CA ILE A 221 -5.76 -11.72 12.53
C ILE A 221 -4.71 -12.71 12.01
N VAL A 222 -4.03 -13.43 12.91
CA VAL A 222 -3.08 -14.48 12.51
C VAL A 222 -3.80 -15.64 11.85
N ILE A 223 -4.96 -16.07 12.36
CA ILE A 223 -5.76 -17.15 11.76
C ILE A 223 -6.17 -16.76 10.35
N ALA A 224 -6.71 -15.55 10.15
CA ALA A 224 -7.08 -15.08 8.82
C ALA A 224 -5.87 -15.01 7.88
N TRP A 225 -4.72 -14.53 8.36
CA TRP A 225 -3.47 -14.49 7.59
C TRP A 225 -2.96 -15.90 7.22
N VAL A 226 -2.83 -16.80 8.19
CA VAL A 226 -2.40 -18.20 7.98
C VAL A 226 -3.38 -18.93 7.06
N ALA A 227 -4.69 -18.75 7.24
CA ALA A 227 -5.69 -19.33 6.36
C ALA A 227 -5.53 -18.81 4.92
N SER A 228 -5.35 -17.50 4.74
CA SER A 228 -5.15 -16.90 3.42
C SER A 228 -3.90 -17.44 2.72
N VAL A 229 -2.76 -17.46 3.42
CA VAL A 229 -1.50 -17.99 2.89
C VAL A 229 -1.61 -19.49 2.64
N GLY A 230 -2.23 -20.24 3.55
CA GLY A 230 -2.43 -21.68 3.43
C GLY A 230 -3.25 -22.05 2.20
N ILE A 231 -4.36 -21.34 1.94
CA ILE A 231 -5.17 -21.52 0.74
C ILE A 231 -4.33 -21.30 -0.52
N LEU A 232 -3.55 -20.20 -0.58
CA LEU A 232 -2.68 -19.90 -1.72
C LEU A 232 -1.59 -20.96 -1.96
N VAL A 233 -1.08 -21.57 -0.89
CA VAL A 233 -0.14 -22.71 -1.01
C VAL A 233 -0.82 -23.91 -1.68
N PHE A 234 -2.09 -24.19 -1.36
CA PHE A 234 -2.86 -25.24 -2.05
C PHE A 234 -3.15 -24.90 -3.51
N GLU A 235 -3.32 -23.62 -3.84
CA GLU A 235 -3.45 -23.14 -5.22
C GLU A 235 -2.12 -23.17 -6.00
N LYS A 236 -0.99 -23.36 -5.29
CA LYS A 236 0.40 -23.24 -5.78
C LYS A 236 0.76 -21.83 -6.25
N ASP A 237 0.23 -20.81 -5.57
CA ASP A 237 0.50 -19.40 -5.83
C ASP A 237 1.48 -18.79 -4.82
N LEU A 238 2.77 -19.01 -5.06
CA LEU A 238 3.82 -18.49 -4.19
C LEU A 238 3.93 -16.97 -4.27
N GLY A 239 3.71 -16.39 -5.45
CA GLY A 239 3.80 -14.95 -5.66
C GLY A 239 2.78 -14.20 -4.81
N THR A 240 1.49 -14.55 -4.94
CA THR A 240 0.44 -13.91 -4.15
C THR A 240 0.59 -14.20 -2.66
N SER A 241 1.07 -15.40 -2.28
CA SER A 241 1.33 -15.72 -0.88
C SER A 241 2.38 -14.79 -0.25
N LEU A 242 3.45 -14.47 -0.98
CA LEU A 242 4.47 -13.51 -0.58
C LEU A 242 3.90 -12.10 -0.47
N LEU A 243 3.02 -11.70 -1.40
CA LEU A 243 2.35 -10.39 -1.32
C LEU A 243 1.50 -10.27 -0.05
N PHE A 244 0.69 -11.28 0.27
CA PHE A 244 -0.21 -11.23 1.42
C PHE A 244 0.58 -11.32 2.73
N PHE A 245 1.65 -12.10 2.72
CA PHE A 245 2.62 -12.13 3.81
C PHE A 245 3.24 -10.76 4.06
N GLY A 246 3.81 -10.14 3.02
CA GLY A 246 4.45 -8.83 3.14
C GLY A 246 3.45 -7.76 3.56
N LEU A 247 2.24 -7.76 3.01
CA LEU A 247 1.16 -6.85 3.41
C LEU A 247 0.87 -6.96 4.91
N PHE A 248 0.70 -8.19 5.41
CA PHE A 248 0.45 -8.43 6.84
C PHE A 248 1.61 -7.90 7.71
N VAL A 249 2.85 -8.28 7.40
CA VAL A 249 4.04 -7.86 8.18
C VAL A 249 4.21 -6.34 8.16
N ALA A 250 4.06 -5.70 7.00
CA ALA A 250 4.18 -4.26 6.86
C ALA A 250 3.12 -3.52 7.68
N MET A 251 1.85 -3.94 7.60
CA MET A 251 0.78 -3.32 8.38
C MET A 251 0.95 -3.55 9.88
N LEU A 252 1.38 -4.74 10.28
CA LEU A 252 1.65 -5.06 11.67
C LEU A 252 2.79 -4.20 12.23
N TYR A 253 3.87 -4.01 11.47
CA TYR A 253 4.95 -3.11 11.82
C TYR A 253 4.46 -1.68 12.00
N VAL A 254 3.70 -1.14 11.04
CA VAL A 254 3.19 0.24 11.09
C VAL A 254 2.21 0.43 12.26
N ALA A 255 1.36 -0.56 12.53
CA ALA A 255 0.41 -0.50 13.63
C ALA A 255 1.09 -0.52 15.01
N THR A 256 2.14 -1.34 15.17
CA THR A 256 2.77 -1.61 16.47
C THR A 256 4.02 -0.77 16.74
N ASN A 257 4.65 -0.23 15.69
CA ASN A 257 5.96 0.43 15.70
C ASN A 257 7.08 -0.42 16.33
N LYS A 258 7.01 -1.76 16.18
CA LYS A 258 8.02 -2.69 16.73
C LYS A 258 8.77 -3.40 15.61
N ILE A 259 10.08 -3.13 15.50
CA ILE A 259 10.95 -3.74 14.48
C ILE A 259 11.06 -5.28 14.63
N SER A 260 10.80 -5.81 15.82
CA SER A 260 10.77 -7.25 16.08
C SER A 260 9.83 -8.00 15.13
N TRP A 261 8.72 -7.39 14.70
CA TRP A 261 7.80 -8.02 13.75
C TRP A 261 8.39 -8.16 12.34
N ILE A 262 9.23 -7.21 11.92
CA ILE A 262 9.95 -7.32 10.64
C ILE A 262 10.95 -8.46 10.74
N ILE A 263 11.73 -8.52 11.81
CA ILE A 263 12.74 -9.57 12.02
C ILE A 263 12.08 -10.95 12.07
N LEU A 264 11.01 -11.10 12.87
CA LEU A 264 10.23 -12.33 12.94
C LEU A 264 9.60 -12.68 11.59
N GLY A 265 9.06 -11.69 10.88
CA GLY A 265 8.49 -11.88 9.55
C GLY A 265 9.53 -12.40 8.56
N LEU A 266 10.70 -11.76 8.48
CA LEU A 266 11.80 -12.23 7.63
C LEU A 266 12.27 -13.64 8.03
N GLY A 267 12.33 -13.93 9.32
CA GLY A 267 12.64 -15.27 9.84
C GLY A 267 11.62 -16.33 9.41
N PHE A 268 10.32 -16.05 9.56
CA PHE A 268 9.25 -16.94 9.11
C PHE A 268 9.22 -17.10 7.59
N PHE A 269 9.48 -16.03 6.85
CA PHE A 269 9.57 -16.09 5.39
C PHE A 269 10.73 -16.98 4.95
N ALA A 270 11.93 -16.78 5.52
CA ALA A 270 13.10 -17.60 5.21
C ALA A 270 12.87 -19.08 5.57
N ALA A 271 12.31 -19.34 6.77
CA ALA A 271 11.98 -20.70 7.20
C ALA A 271 10.92 -21.34 6.30
N GLY A 272 9.86 -20.59 5.95
CA GLY A 272 8.79 -21.04 5.06
C GLY A 272 9.28 -21.32 3.64
N ALA A 273 10.10 -20.44 3.08
CA ALA A 273 10.71 -20.62 1.76
C ALA A 273 11.66 -21.83 1.74
N LEU A 274 12.47 -22.00 2.78
CA LEU A 274 13.36 -23.16 2.93
C LEU A 274 12.55 -24.46 3.03
N ALA A 275 11.55 -24.52 3.91
CA ALA A 275 10.68 -25.68 4.05
C ALA A 275 9.95 -25.99 2.73
N ALA A 276 9.40 -24.96 2.08
CA ALA A 276 8.72 -25.11 0.79
C ALA A 276 9.67 -25.64 -0.31
N SER A 277 10.94 -25.23 -0.29
CA SER A 277 11.96 -25.75 -1.20
C SER A 277 12.27 -27.24 -1.00
N PHE A 278 12.01 -27.82 0.18
CA PHE A 278 12.16 -29.27 0.38
C PHE A 278 10.86 -30.04 0.15
N LEU A 279 9.72 -29.41 0.42
CA LEU A 279 8.41 -30.09 0.42
C LEU A 279 7.70 -30.05 -0.94
N PHE A 280 7.99 -29.06 -1.79
CA PHE A 280 7.24 -28.86 -3.03
C PHE A 280 8.15 -28.83 -4.26
N SER A 281 7.93 -29.76 -5.18
CA SER A 281 8.71 -29.89 -6.41
C SER A 281 8.66 -28.64 -7.31
N HIS A 282 7.52 -27.94 -7.35
CA HIS A 282 7.40 -26.70 -8.13
C HIS A 282 8.26 -25.57 -7.55
N VAL A 283 8.42 -25.50 -6.21
CA VAL A 283 9.32 -24.53 -5.56
C VAL A 283 10.77 -24.89 -5.87
N GLN A 284 11.13 -26.18 -5.81
CA GLN A 284 12.47 -26.67 -6.16
C GLN A 284 12.87 -26.25 -7.57
N GLN A 285 11.95 -26.38 -8.53
CA GLN A 285 12.19 -25.96 -9.91
C GLN A 285 12.45 -24.45 -10.00
N ARG A 286 11.65 -23.61 -9.32
CA ARG A 286 11.86 -22.15 -9.31
C ARG A 286 13.20 -21.76 -8.66
N VAL A 287 13.61 -22.45 -7.59
CA VAL A 287 14.90 -22.20 -6.92
C VAL A 287 16.07 -22.68 -7.77
N SER A 288 15.99 -23.87 -8.37
CA SER A 288 17.05 -24.39 -9.24
C SER A 288 17.22 -23.52 -10.48
N GLY A 289 16.11 -23.18 -11.16
CA GLY A 289 16.11 -22.29 -12.32
C GLY A 289 16.57 -20.87 -12.00
N TRP A 290 16.48 -20.42 -10.73
CA TRP A 290 17.04 -19.15 -10.27
C TRP A 290 18.54 -19.23 -10.02
N LEU A 291 19.01 -20.20 -9.23
CA LEU A 291 20.42 -20.33 -8.87
C LEU A 291 21.29 -20.73 -10.07
N ASN A 292 20.80 -21.67 -10.89
CA ASN A 292 21.53 -22.25 -12.01
C ASN A 292 21.01 -21.77 -13.37
N ALA A 293 20.40 -20.58 -13.42
CA ALA A 293 19.69 -20.10 -14.62
C ALA A 293 20.49 -20.21 -15.93
N LEU A 294 21.80 -19.95 -15.89
CA LEU A 294 22.66 -19.94 -17.08
C LEU A 294 23.33 -21.30 -17.36
N SER A 295 23.07 -22.33 -16.55
CA SER A 295 23.62 -23.67 -16.85
C SER A 295 22.91 -24.23 -18.09
N PRO A 296 23.63 -24.93 -18.99
CA PRO A 296 23.00 -25.58 -20.14
C PRO A 296 21.90 -26.57 -19.73
N GLU A 297 22.04 -27.19 -18.56
CA GLU A 297 21.09 -28.16 -18.02
C GLU A 297 19.75 -27.52 -17.65
N GLU A 298 19.74 -26.38 -16.92
CA GLU A 298 18.48 -25.70 -16.58
C GLU A 298 17.92 -24.90 -17.76
N TYR A 299 18.78 -24.34 -18.61
CA TYR A 299 18.34 -23.58 -19.79
C TYR A 299 17.61 -24.46 -20.81
N ASN A 300 18.12 -25.65 -21.09
CA ASN A 300 17.53 -26.57 -22.08
C ASN A 300 16.46 -27.51 -21.51
N LYS A 301 16.08 -27.31 -20.24
CA LYS A 301 15.08 -28.16 -19.58
C LYS A 301 13.68 -27.87 -20.11
N SER A 302 12.99 -28.94 -20.53
CA SER A 302 11.69 -28.85 -21.21
C SER A 302 10.57 -28.22 -20.37
N ALA A 303 10.56 -28.45 -19.05
CA ALA A 303 9.58 -27.89 -18.14
C ALA A 303 10.24 -27.43 -16.82
N GLY A 304 9.84 -26.25 -16.35
CA GLY A 304 10.40 -25.65 -15.13
C GLY A 304 11.88 -25.27 -15.25
N GLY A 305 12.39 -25.16 -16.48
CA GLY A 305 13.73 -24.63 -16.79
C GLY A 305 13.82 -23.12 -16.72
N SER A 306 15.00 -22.60 -17.01
CA SER A 306 15.32 -21.17 -16.94
C SER A 306 15.20 -20.45 -18.29
N TYR A 307 14.82 -21.14 -19.37
CA TYR A 307 14.73 -20.59 -20.73
C TYR A 307 14.04 -19.22 -20.78
N GLN A 308 12.82 -19.12 -20.22
CA GLN A 308 12.05 -17.89 -20.19
C GLN A 308 12.80 -16.74 -19.48
N LEU A 309 13.38 -17.04 -18.31
CA LEU A 309 14.16 -16.08 -17.53
C LEU A 309 15.38 -15.58 -18.30
N VAL A 310 16.15 -16.51 -18.89
CA VAL A 310 17.38 -16.17 -19.61
C VAL A 310 17.08 -15.39 -20.89
N GLN A 311 16.02 -15.72 -21.62
CA GLN A 311 15.63 -14.93 -22.80
C GLN A 311 15.23 -13.50 -22.42
N GLY A 312 14.51 -13.31 -21.31
CA GLY A 312 14.24 -11.98 -20.78
C GLY A 312 15.52 -11.20 -20.44
N LEU A 313 16.52 -11.86 -19.85
CA LEU A 313 17.82 -11.24 -19.57
C LEU A 313 18.57 -10.86 -20.86
N PHE A 314 18.54 -11.70 -21.89
CA PHE A 314 19.15 -11.39 -23.18
C PHE A 314 18.43 -10.24 -23.89
N GLY A 315 17.10 -10.18 -23.86
CA GLY A 315 16.33 -9.06 -24.39
C GLY A 315 16.70 -7.73 -23.72
N MET A 316 16.71 -7.71 -22.37
CA MET A 316 17.16 -6.51 -21.63
C MET A 316 18.62 -6.13 -21.93
N SER A 317 19.49 -7.12 -22.14
CA SER A 317 20.89 -6.87 -22.55
C SER A 317 20.98 -6.26 -23.94
N ASN A 318 20.11 -6.66 -24.87
CA ASN A 318 20.05 -6.13 -26.24
C ASN A 318 19.60 -4.65 -26.25
N GLY A 319 18.68 -4.27 -25.36
CA GLY A 319 18.23 -2.89 -25.23
C GLY A 319 19.27 -1.90 -24.70
N GLY A 320 20.29 -2.35 -23.98
CA GLY A 320 21.33 -1.48 -23.45
C GLY A 320 20.79 -0.31 -22.60
N LEU A 321 21.36 0.89 -22.75
CA LEU A 321 20.96 2.06 -21.95
C LEU A 321 19.70 2.75 -22.49
N THR A 322 19.54 2.83 -23.81
CA THR A 322 18.52 3.68 -24.49
C THR A 322 17.42 2.88 -25.19
N GLY A 323 17.56 1.56 -25.26
CA GLY A 323 16.65 0.68 -25.97
C GLY A 323 17.04 0.51 -27.43
N THR A 324 16.49 -0.52 -28.05
CA THR A 324 16.56 -0.72 -29.51
C THR A 324 15.64 0.24 -30.25
N GLY A 325 14.63 0.80 -29.58
CA GLY A 325 13.53 1.55 -30.17
C GLY A 325 12.22 0.76 -30.08
N LEU A 326 11.11 1.46 -29.84
CA LEU A 326 9.78 0.86 -29.84
C LEU A 326 9.46 0.33 -31.24
N GLY A 327 9.04 -0.93 -31.34
CA GLY A 327 8.83 -1.59 -32.64
C GLY A 327 10.04 -2.41 -33.13
N GLU A 328 11.25 -2.10 -32.67
CA GLU A 328 12.50 -2.66 -33.21
C GLU A 328 13.05 -3.86 -32.40
N GLY A 329 12.35 -4.24 -31.32
CA GLY A 329 12.72 -5.39 -30.48
C GLY A 329 12.37 -6.75 -31.10
N ARG A 330 12.63 -7.83 -30.35
CA ARG A 330 12.31 -9.21 -30.78
C ARG A 330 11.21 -9.82 -29.90
N PRO A 331 9.93 -9.47 -30.12
CA PRO A 331 8.81 -9.85 -29.25
C PRO A 331 8.62 -11.36 -29.10
N ASN A 332 9.05 -12.15 -30.10
CA ASN A 332 8.82 -13.60 -30.15
C ASN A 332 9.88 -14.41 -29.39
N MET A 333 10.95 -13.77 -28.92
CA MET A 333 12.06 -14.45 -28.26
C MET A 333 11.80 -14.67 -26.77
N VAL A 334 11.05 -13.77 -26.13
CA VAL A 334 10.76 -13.81 -24.69
C VAL A 334 9.39 -14.43 -24.48
N PRO A 335 9.30 -15.65 -23.90
CA PRO A 335 8.01 -16.27 -23.61
C PRO A 335 7.22 -15.46 -22.58
N TYR A 336 5.91 -15.38 -22.76
CA TYR A 336 4.99 -14.64 -21.89
C TYR A 336 5.34 -13.15 -21.77
N ALA A 337 5.86 -12.56 -22.84
CA ALA A 337 6.22 -11.14 -22.96
C ALA A 337 5.05 -10.19 -22.68
N GLU A 338 3.81 -10.64 -22.86
CA GLU A 338 2.60 -9.89 -22.58
C GLU A 338 2.22 -9.87 -21.09
N SER A 339 2.70 -10.82 -20.28
CA SER A 339 2.33 -10.98 -18.88
C SER A 339 3.47 -10.61 -17.90
N ASP A 340 4.13 -11.57 -17.25
CA ASP A 340 5.15 -11.33 -16.23
C ASP A 340 6.48 -10.82 -16.81
N PHE A 341 6.77 -11.11 -18.09
CA PHE A 341 7.99 -10.65 -18.78
C PHE A 341 7.84 -9.34 -19.58
N ILE A 342 6.69 -8.67 -19.49
CA ILE A 342 6.51 -7.36 -20.17
C ILE A 342 7.56 -6.33 -19.76
N TYR A 343 8.06 -6.42 -18.53
CA TYR A 343 9.15 -5.57 -18.05
C TYR A 343 10.47 -5.86 -18.80
N ALA A 344 10.76 -7.12 -19.14
CA ALA A 344 11.94 -7.45 -19.94
C ALA A 344 11.80 -6.94 -21.37
N SER A 345 10.62 -7.09 -21.99
CA SER A 345 10.37 -6.62 -23.35
C SER A 345 10.42 -5.08 -23.46
N LEU A 346 9.85 -4.38 -22.47
CA LEU A 346 10.03 -2.92 -22.36
C LEU A 346 11.51 -2.54 -22.16
N GLY A 347 12.29 -3.40 -21.49
CA GLY A 347 13.73 -3.20 -21.31
C GLY A 347 14.53 -3.36 -22.59
N GLU A 348 14.11 -4.25 -23.48
CA GLU A 348 14.70 -4.37 -24.82
C GLU A 348 14.42 -3.10 -25.64
N GLU A 349 13.16 -2.66 -25.71
CA GLU A 349 12.78 -1.58 -26.63
C GLU A 349 13.01 -0.17 -26.09
N LEU A 350 12.85 0.06 -24.77
CA LEU A 350 13.07 1.37 -24.13
C LEU A 350 14.41 1.48 -23.39
N GLY A 351 15.12 0.36 -23.22
CA GLY A 351 16.39 0.32 -22.50
C GLY A 351 16.26 0.56 -21.00
N MET A 352 17.43 0.58 -20.36
CA MET A 352 17.55 0.85 -18.92
C MET A 352 16.93 2.20 -18.51
N ALA A 353 17.07 3.24 -19.34
CA ALA A 353 16.51 4.56 -19.06
C ALA A 353 14.98 4.53 -18.97
N GLY A 354 14.31 3.86 -19.91
CA GLY A 354 12.85 3.70 -19.89
C GLY A 354 12.37 2.88 -18.71
N LEU A 355 13.06 1.78 -18.39
CA LEU A 355 12.77 0.97 -17.21
C LEU A 355 12.88 1.78 -15.91
N PHE A 356 13.88 2.66 -15.81
CA PHE A 356 14.04 3.51 -14.64
C PHE A 356 12.88 4.50 -14.49
N VAL A 357 12.42 5.11 -15.58
CA VAL A 357 11.24 5.99 -15.58
C VAL A 357 9.98 5.23 -15.12
N ILE A 358 9.80 3.99 -15.57
CA ILE A 358 8.71 3.12 -15.12
C ILE A 358 8.80 2.84 -13.61
N LEU A 359 9.98 2.50 -13.10
CA LEU A 359 10.19 2.29 -11.67
C LEU A 359 9.92 3.57 -10.85
N LEU A 360 10.33 4.73 -11.35
CA LEU A 360 10.03 6.02 -10.71
C LEU A 360 8.52 6.28 -10.65
N CYS A 361 7.76 5.91 -11.67
CA CYS A 361 6.30 6.01 -11.66
C CYS A 361 5.68 5.21 -10.51
N TYR A 362 6.09 3.95 -10.32
CA TYR A 362 5.64 3.14 -9.19
C TYR A 362 6.12 3.68 -7.83
N LEU A 363 7.36 4.16 -7.77
CA LEU A 363 7.90 4.80 -6.57
C LEU A 363 7.09 6.03 -6.19
N PHE A 364 6.63 6.84 -7.15
CA PHE A 364 5.74 7.97 -6.89
C PHE A 364 4.36 7.52 -6.41
N ILE A 365 3.77 6.45 -6.96
CA ILE A 365 2.51 5.91 -6.43
C ILE A 365 2.69 5.53 -4.94
N PHE A 366 3.76 4.78 -4.63
CA PHE A 366 4.07 4.39 -3.25
C PHE A 366 4.28 5.60 -2.34
N GLN A 367 5.13 6.55 -2.76
CA GLN A 367 5.45 7.76 -2.01
C GLN A 367 4.21 8.61 -1.74
N ARG A 368 3.31 8.77 -2.73
CA ARG A 368 2.06 9.52 -2.57
C ARG A 368 1.10 8.84 -1.61
N GLY A 369 1.06 7.52 -1.64
CA GLY A 369 0.32 6.70 -0.69
C GLY A 369 0.79 6.87 0.76
N ILE A 370 2.11 6.77 1.00
CA ILE A 370 2.70 6.99 2.33
C ILE A 370 2.52 8.43 2.80
N LYS A 371 2.72 9.41 1.92
CA LYS A 371 2.47 10.83 2.25
C LYS A 371 1.01 11.06 2.65
N THR A 372 0.07 10.42 1.96
CA THR A 372 -1.35 10.45 2.31
C THR A 372 -1.57 9.84 3.69
N ALA A 373 -0.98 8.68 3.97
CA ALA A 373 -1.10 8.00 5.27
C ALA A 373 -0.61 8.86 6.45
N GLN A 374 0.48 9.62 6.25
CA GLN A 374 1.06 10.53 7.25
C GLN A 374 0.20 11.78 7.51
N GLN A 375 -0.63 12.19 6.55
CA GLN A 375 -1.50 13.37 6.66
C GLN A 375 -2.87 13.06 7.28
N LEU A 376 -3.23 11.78 7.36
CA LEU A 376 -4.50 11.33 7.93
C LEU A 376 -4.51 11.48 9.45
N ARG A 377 -5.70 11.76 9.98
CA ARG A 377 -5.95 11.87 11.42
C ARG A 377 -6.57 10.60 12.03
N ASP A 378 -6.97 9.65 11.20
CA ASP A 378 -7.55 8.39 11.64
C ASP A 378 -6.64 7.21 11.32
N GLY A 379 -6.45 6.32 12.30
CA GLY A 379 -5.55 5.19 12.17
C GLY A 379 -5.98 4.19 11.09
N PHE A 380 -7.29 4.08 10.80
CA PHE A 380 -7.79 3.15 9.79
C PHE A 380 -7.33 3.55 8.39
N GLY A 381 -7.56 4.80 8.01
CA GLY A 381 -7.06 5.37 6.77
C GLY A 381 -5.54 5.30 6.67
N THR A 382 -4.81 5.58 7.76
CA THR A 382 -3.34 5.47 7.78
C THR A 382 -2.87 4.06 7.46
N LEU A 383 -3.42 3.03 8.12
CA LEU A 383 -3.05 1.63 7.83
C LEU A 383 -3.49 1.20 6.44
N LEU A 384 -4.71 1.55 6.02
CA LEU A 384 -5.24 1.16 4.71
C LEU A 384 -4.42 1.78 3.57
N ALA A 385 -4.15 3.09 3.60
CA ALA A 385 -3.31 3.75 2.60
C ALA A 385 -1.90 3.15 2.56
N THR A 386 -1.33 2.84 3.73
CA THR A 386 0.00 2.21 3.81
C THR A 386 -0.02 0.82 3.19
N GLY A 387 -0.97 -0.03 3.57
CA GLY A 387 -1.09 -1.40 3.07
C GLY A 387 -1.32 -1.46 1.56
N LEU A 388 -2.27 -0.66 1.04
CA LEU A 388 -2.58 -0.62 -0.38
C LEU A 388 -1.38 -0.15 -1.22
N SER A 389 -0.68 0.89 -0.77
CA SER A 389 0.47 1.44 -1.49
C SER A 389 1.67 0.51 -1.43
N PHE A 390 1.93 -0.08 -0.26
CA PHE A 390 2.96 -1.08 -0.06
C PHE A 390 2.72 -2.32 -0.91
N THR A 391 1.47 -2.74 -1.08
CA THR A 391 1.13 -3.91 -1.91
C THR A 391 1.52 -3.70 -3.37
N ILE A 392 1.25 -2.52 -3.95
CA ILE A 392 1.68 -2.19 -5.32
C ILE A 392 3.22 -2.22 -5.40
N ALA A 393 3.91 -1.59 -4.45
CA ALA A 393 5.36 -1.54 -4.43
C ALA A 393 5.99 -2.94 -4.29
N LEU A 394 5.44 -3.78 -3.41
CA LEU A 394 5.90 -5.14 -3.21
C LEU A 394 5.62 -6.00 -4.44
N GLN A 395 4.48 -5.84 -5.10
CA GLN A 395 4.16 -6.55 -6.35
C GLN A 395 5.16 -6.19 -7.46
N VAL A 396 5.46 -4.90 -7.64
CA VAL A 396 6.50 -4.46 -8.58
C VAL A 396 7.87 -5.02 -8.21
N PHE A 397 8.25 -4.98 -6.94
CA PHE A 397 9.51 -5.57 -6.46
C PHE A 397 9.59 -7.06 -6.76
N VAL A 398 8.52 -7.82 -6.51
CA VAL A 398 8.51 -9.26 -6.70
C VAL A 398 8.59 -9.62 -8.19
N VAL A 399 7.88 -8.90 -9.05
CA VAL A 399 7.92 -9.16 -10.50
C VAL A 399 9.26 -8.76 -11.10
N VAL A 400 9.68 -7.51 -10.89
CA VAL A 400 10.95 -6.99 -11.42
C VAL A 400 12.11 -7.79 -10.85
N GLY A 401 12.11 -8.07 -9.54
CA GLY A 401 13.13 -8.89 -8.91
C GLY A 401 13.20 -10.31 -9.46
N GLY A 402 12.06 -10.91 -9.84
CA GLY A 402 12.02 -12.20 -10.52
C GLY A 402 12.66 -12.15 -11.91
N VAL A 403 12.24 -11.18 -12.74
CA VAL A 403 12.70 -11.00 -14.12
C VAL A 403 14.19 -10.61 -14.18
N THR A 404 14.69 -9.85 -13.20
CA THR A 404 16.12 -9.50 -13.10
C THR A 404 16.94 -10.52 -12.33
N ARG A 405 16.37 -11.68 -11.96
CA ARG A 405 17.03 -12.75 -11.19
C ARG A 405 17.52 -12.34 -9.79
N LEU A 406 16.99 -11.25 -9.22
CA LEU A 406 17.25 -10.86 -7.83
C LEU A 406 16.61 -11.84 -6.84
N ILE A 407 15.42 -12.32 -7.17
CA ILE A 407 14.69 -13.36 -6.43
C ILE A 407 14.18 -14.42 -7.43
N PRO A 408 13.69 -15.59 -6.96
CA PRO A 408 13.07 -16.57 -7.85
C PRO A 408 11.85 -16.02 -8.58
N LEU A 409 11.64 -16.48 -9.82
CA LEU A 409 10.49 -16.09 -10.64
C LEU A 409 9.17 -16.58 -10.03
N THR A 410 8.18 -15.68 -9.92
CA THR A 410 6.90 -15.94 -9.25
C THR A 410 5.69 -15.98 -10.17
N GLY A 411 5.76 -15.39 -11.38
CA GLY A 411 4.65 -15.36 -12.34
C GLY A 411 3.55 -14.34 -12.03
N LEU A 412 3.85 -13.30 -11.25
CA LEU A 412 2.91 -12.21 -10.97
C LEU A 412 2.84 -11.21 -12.13
N THR A 413 1.68 -10.57 -12.28
CA THR A 413 1.49 -9.49 -13.27
C THR A 413 2.03 -8.16 -12.75
N THR A 414 2.70 -7.38 -13.61
CA THR A 414 3.09 -6.01 -13.27
C THR A 414 1.86 -5.10 -13.25
N PRO A 415 1.59 -4.35 -12.14
CA PRO A 415 0.40 -3.52 -12.03
C PRO A 415 0.27 -2.51 -13.17
N PHE A 416 -0.89 -2.43 -13.84
CA PHE A 416 -1.16 -1.57 -15.00
C PHE A 416 -0.44 -1.90 -16.31
N LEU A 417 0.77 -2.46 -16.27
CA LEU A 417 1.57 -2.73 -17.47
C LEU A 417 1.17 -4.06 -18.12
N ALA A 418 1.26 -5.17 -17.38
CA ALA A 418 1.04 -6.51 -17.90
C ALA A 418 -0.41 -6.78 -18.33
N GLN A 419 -0.56 -7.72 -19.27
CA GLN A 419 -1.85 -8.33 -19.58
C GLN A 419 -2.35 -9.12 -18.37
N GLY A 420 -3.53 -8.75 -17.90
CA GLY A 420 -4.08 -9.30 -16.67
C GLY A 420 -5.33 -8.57 -16.24
N GLY A 421 -6.48 -8.97 -16.78
CA GLY A 421 -7.75 -8.25 -16.60
C GLY A 421 -8.16 -8.02 -15.15
N SER A 422 -8.11 -9.06 -14.32
CA SER A 422 -8.43 -8.94 -12.88
C SER A 422 -7.44 -8.08 -12.12
N SER A 423 -6.15 -8.18 -12.45
CA SER A 423 -5.12 -7.34 -11.82
C SER A 423 -5.30 -5.87 -12.20
N LEU A 424 -5.62 -5.59 -13.46
CA LEU A 424 -5.89 -4.24 -13.93
C LEU A 424 -7.09 -3.62 -13.20
N ILE A 425 -8.20 -4.35 -13.08
CA ILE A 425 -9.37 -3.92 -12.31
C ILE A 425 -9.00 -3.65 -10.84
N ALA A 426 -8.31 -4.59 -10.20
CA ALA A 426 -7.93 -4.46 -8.80
C ALA A 426 -7.03 -3.22 -8.57
N ASN A 427 -6.04 -3.00 -9.43
CA ASN A 427 -5.15 -1.86 -9.31
C ASN A 427 -5.88 -0.51 -9.54
N TRP A 428 -6.84 -0.44 -10.47
CA TRP A 428 -7.71 0.74 -10.61
C TRP A 428 -8.57 0.98 -9.36
N MET A 429 -9.10 -0.07 -8.73
CA MET A 429 -9.80 0.06 -7.45
C MET A 429 -8.87 0.52 -6.31
N ILE A 430 -7.62 0.05 -6.28
CA ILE A 430 -6.63 0.53 -5.30
C ILE A 430 -6.39 2.03 -5.49
N ILE A 431 -6.22 2.51 -6.72
CA ILE A 431 -6.08 3.95 -7.02
C ILE A 431 -7.32 4.72 -6.57
N ALA A 432 -8.53 4.22 -6.85
CA ALA A 432 -9.77 4.84 -6.40
C ALA A 432 -9.86 4.98 -4.87
N LEU A 433 -9.49 3.92 -4.13
CA LEU A 433 -9.43 3.94 -2.68
C LEU A 433 -8.39 4.97 -2.18
N LEU A 434 -7.18 4.96 -2.76
CA LEU A 434 -6.14 5.93 -2.41
C LEU A 434 -6.59 7.37 -2.70
N LEU A 435 -7.31 7.63 -3.79
CA LEU A 435 -7.88 8.96 -4.09
C LEU A 435 -8.88 9.40 -3.02
N ARG A 436 -9.82 8.53 -2.62
CA ARG A 436 -10.79 8.84 -1.55
C ARG A 436 -10.11 9.07 -0.19
N ILE A 437 -9.10 8.27 0.14
CA ILE A 437 -8.34 8.46 1.38
C ILE A 437 -7.56 9.78 1.32
N SER A 438 -6.96 10.09 0.18
CA SER A 438 -6.15 11.29 0.00
C SER A 438 -6.95 12.59 -0.06
N ASP A 439 -8.18 12.54 -0.57
CA ASP A 439 -9.15 13.63 -0.47
C ASP A 439 -9.46 13.95 1.00
N ASN A 440 -9.74 12.93 1.81
CA ASN A 440 -9.98 13.10 3.24
C ASN A 440 -8.75 13.64 3.99
N ALA A 441 -7.53 13.23 3.60
CA ALA A 441 -6.29 13.70 4.20
C ALA A 441 -6.00 15.19 3.94
N ARG A 442 -6.39 15.69 2.75
CA ARG A 442 -6.09 17.07 2.31
C ARG A 442 -7.25 18.04 2.42
N ARG A 443 -8.46 17.56 2.67
CA ARG A 443 -9.64 18.42 2.84
C ARG A 443 -9.40 19.40 4.01
N PRO A 444 -9.61 20.71 3.82
CA PRO A 444 -9.54 21.66 4.91
C PRO A 444 -10.52 21.28 6.01
N VAL A 445 -10.09 21.44 7.26
CA VAL A 445 -10.97 21.32 8.42
C VAL A 445 -12.01 22.42 8.29
N GLU A 446 -13.29 22.08 8.35
CA GLU A 446 -14.33 23.10 8.48
C GLU A 446 -14.11 23.76 9.84
N ASP A 447 -13.73 25.04 9.85
CA ASP A 447 -13.71 25.84 11.07
C ASP A 447 -15.14 25.84 11.59
N PHE A 448 -15.38 25.08 12.66
CA PHE A 448 -16.57 25.28 13.45
C PHE A 448 -16.50 26.71 13.94
N HIS A 449 -17.26 27.61 13.31
CA HIS A 449 -17.71 28.83 13.95
C HIS A 449 -18.59 28.40 15.12
N THR A 450 -17.99 27.92 16.21
CA THR A 450 -18.62 28.06 17.51
C THR A 450 -18.96 29.54 17.57
N GLY A 451 -20.24 29.84 17.76
CA GLY A 451 -20.72 31.19 18.00
C GLY A 451 -20.15 31.69 19.32
N VAL A 452 -18.84 31.91 19.36
CA VAL A 452 -18.21 32.77 20.35
C VAL A 452 -18.84 34.12 20.07
N LEU A 453 -19.85 34.44 20.87
CA LEU A 453 -20.35 35.79 21.05
C LEU A 453 -19.12 36.69 21.00
N LYS A 454 -19.02 37.53 19.96
CA LYS A 454 -18.16 38.70 20.05
C LYS A 454 -18.60 39.35 21.35
N ILE A 455 -17.73 39.36 22.35
CA ILE A 455 -17.89 40.28 23.47
C ILE A 455 -17.88 41.64 22.79
N THR A 456 -19.07 42.23 22.64
CA THR A 456 -19.18 43.62 22.26
C THR A 456 -18.50 44.35 23.39
N GLU A 457 -17.27 44.83 23.16
CA GLU A 457 -16.69 45.81 24.06
C GLU A 457 -17.68 46.98 24.11
N ASP A 458 -18.21 47.23 25.30
CA ASP A 458 -19.08 48.35 25.59
C ASP A 458 -18.33 49.64 25.20
N PRO A 459 -18.84 50.47 24.28
CA PRO A 459 -18.14 51.68 23.83
C PRO A 459 -17.84 52.69 24.95
N ASP A 460 -18.50 52.55 26.11
CA ASP A 460 -18.43 53.51 27.20
C ASP A 460 -17.29 53.31 28.21
N ASP A 461 -16.45 52.27 28.10
CA ASP A 461 -15.31 52.11 29.02
C ASP A 461 -14.11 53.01 28.67
N ARG A 462 -14.20 53.80 27.59
CA ARG A 462 -13.14 54.75 27.19
C ARG A 462 -13.33 56.17 27.74
N THR A 463 -14.42 56.46 28.45
CA THR A 463 -14.73 57.83 28.92
C THR A 463 -14.44 58.08 30.40
N ARG A 464 -13.92 57.11 31.16
CA ARG A 464 -13.73 57.29 32.62
C ARG A 464 -12.30 57.49 33.13
N THR A 465 -11.30 57.56 32.26
CA THR A 465 -9.91 57.82 32.68
C THR A 465 -9.22 58.81 31.75
N GLY A 466 -9.64 60.07 31.80
CA GLY A 466 -9.08 61.12 30.94
C GLY A 466 -9.31 62.54 31.46
N GLY A 467 -8.96 62.82 32.71
CA GLY A 467 -8.99 64.17 33.29
C GLY A 467 -7.86 64.41 34.28
N ARG A 468 -6.67 64.78 33.77
CA ARG A 468 -5.69 65.64 34.47
C ARG A 468 -6.39 66.95 34.88
N ASN A 469 -6.08 67.68 35.95
CA ASN A 469 -4.95 67.81 36.86
C ASN A 469 -5.52 68.49 38.12
N ASP A 470 -5.04 68.19 39.32
CA ASP A 470 -4.96 69.25 40.32
C ASP A 470 -3.80 69.05 41.30
N THR A 471 -3.07 70.14 41.49
CA THR A 471 -1.90 70.32 42.35
C THR A 471 -2.27 70.29 43.83
N LYS A 472 -1.57 69.50 44.66
CA LYS A 472 -1.14 69.85 46.05
C LYS A 472 -0.39 68.70 46.75
N ARG A 473 0.88 68.98 47.08
CA ARG A 473 1.62 68.75 48.35
C ARG A 473 1.17 67.57 49.26
N VAL A 474 2.11 66.70 49.65
CA VAL A 474 2.68 66.53 51.03
C VAL A 474 3.46 65.19 51.12
N GLU A 475 4.77 65.33 51.43
CA GLU A 475 5.68 64.53 52.28
C GLU A 475 5.60 62.99 52.43
N GLY A 476 6.81 62.38 52.48
CA GLY A 476 7.08 61.09 53.13
C GLY A 476 7.86 60.12 52.23
N ALA A 477 9.15 60.33 51.98
CA ALA A 477 10.29 59.87 52.80
C ALA A 477 10.60 58.36 52.73
N ARG A 478 11.87 58.08 52.38
CA ARG A 478 12.70 56.84 52.49
C ARG A 478 12.72 55.97 51.22
N ASP A 479 13.78 56.03 50.39
CA ASP A 479 15.12 55.41 50.56
C ASP A 479 15.04 54.00 51.19
N TYR A 480 15.50 52.93 50.55
CA TYR A 480 16.90 52.73 50.14
C TYR A 480 17.06 51.96 48.83
N ALA A 481 18.11 52.35 48.10
CA ALA A 481 18.66 51.72 46.91
C ALA A 481 19.73 50.64 47.24
N ASN A 482 19.92 49.77 46.24
CA ASN A 482 21.18 49.26 45.69
C ASN A 482 22.13 48.33 46.47
N GLY A 483 22.74 47.45 45.67
CA GLY A 483 24.04 46.78 45.89
C GLY A 483 23.97 45.30 45.51
N ASP A 484 24.39 44.92 44.29
CA ASP A 484 25.73 44.34 43.97
C ASP A 484 25.88 42.91 44.51
N GLY A 485 26.39 41.88 43.84
CA GLY A 485 27.12 41.71 42.58
C GLY A 485 27.87 40.36 42.66
N ALA A 486 28.20 39.79 41.49
CA ALA A 486 29.27 38.81 41.23
C ALA A 486 29.24 37.36 41.78
N GLY A 487 29.63 36.42 40.90
CA GLY A 487 30.72 35.47 41.23
C GLY A 487 30.41 33.97 41.29
N ALA A 488 30.64 33.28 40.16
CA ALA A 488 31.43 32.06 39.95
C ALA A 488 31.43 30.83 40.93
N ASP A 489 31.44 29.66 40.27
CA ASP A 489 32.23 28.44 40.53
C ASP A 489 31.77 27.30 41.48
N ARG A 490 31.73 26.10 40.85
CA ARG A 490 32.19 24.75 41.26
C ARG A 490 31.59 24.00 42.49
N ALA A 491 30.99 22.85 42.13
CA ALA A 491 31.20 21.47 42.60
C ALA A 491 31.74 21.17 44.02
N THR A 492 30.99 20.31 44.75
CA THR A 492 31.32 19.15 45.64
C THR A 492 30.17 19.05 46.66
N GLY A 493 29.52 17.91 46.93
CA GLY A 493 30.03 16.71 47.63
C GLY A 493 29.20 16.52 48.92
N ASP A 494 28.77 15.27 49.18
CA ASP A 494 28.17 14.67 50.39
C ASP A 494 27.73 15.53 51.59
N ASP A 495 26.50 15.31 52.08
CA ASP A 495 26.25 14.62 53.38
C ASP A 495 24.76 14.68 53.79
N ALA A 496 24.27 13.59 54.37
CA ALA A 496 22.93 13.45 54.96
C ALA A 496 22.79 14.25 56.27
N PRO A 497 21.56 14.40 56.81
CA PRO A 497 21.27 13.67 58.05
C PRO A 497 19.83 13.16 58.22
N THR A 498 19.76 11.92 58.71
CA THR A 498 18.91 11.35 59.77
C THR A 498 17.60 12.03 60.19
N THR A 499 16.52 11.23 60.28
CA THR A 499 15.73 11.13 61.52
C THR A 499 15.07 9.75 61.60
N ASN A 500 15.22 9.10 62.75
CA ASN A 500 14.80 7.74 63.07
C ASN A 500 14.10 7.79 64.43
N LEU A 501 12.87 7.28 64.54
CA LEU A 501 12.13 6.87 65.75
C LEU A 501 11.08 5.85 65.25
N GLY A 502 11.26 4.53 65.37
CA GLY A 502 11.20 3.71 66.59
C GLY A 502 9.75 3.22 66.80
N GLY A 503 9.36 1.97 67.01
CA GLY A 503 9.96 0.62 67.11
C GLY A 503 8.78 -0.39 67.07
N ALA A 504 9.00 -1.64 66.62
CA ALA A 504 8.91 -2.90 67.41
C ALA A 504 7.48 -3.28 67.90
N ASP A 505 6.94 -4.50 67.84
CA ASP A 505 7.38 -5.84 67.40
C ASP A 505 6.17 -6.84 67.51
N LEU A 506 6.29 -8.04 66.90
CA LEU A 506 5.69 -9.37 67.23
C LEU A 506 4.16 -9.66 67.13
N GLY A 507 3.79 -10.53 66.18
CA GLY A 507 3.66 -11.99 66.41
C GLY A 507 2.51 -12.61 67.26
N SER A 508 1.53 -13.22 66.55
CA SER A 508 0.73 -14.45 66.82
C SER A 508 -0.10 -14.65 68.12
N THR A 509 -1.39 -14.99 67.97
CA THR A 509 -2.08 -16.25 68.36
C THR A 509 -3.60 -16.16 68.07
N GLY A 510 -4.24 -17.24 67.58
CA GLY A 510 -5.71 -17.34 67.32
C GLY A 510 -6.49 -17.82 68.57
N PRO A 511 -7.60 -18.58 68.47
CA PRO A 511 -8.61 -18.78 67.41
C PRO A 511 -10.06 -18.52 67.92
N ASP A 512 -11.10 -18.65 67.07
CA ASP A 512 -12.45 -19.06 67.53
C ASP A 512 -13.36 -19.55 66.38
N GLU A 513 -14.33 -20.37 66.77
CA GLU A 513 -14.92 -21.51 66.05
C GLU A 513 -16.04 -21.24 65.00
N ALA A 514 -16.29 -22.33 64.25
CA ALA A 514 -17.28 -22.66 63.22
C ALA A 514 -18.77 -22.64 63.71
N PRO A 515 -19.78 -23.26 63.05
CA PRO A 515 -19.86 -23.95 61.73
C PRO A 515 -21.15 -23.64 60.91
N THR A 516 -21.24 -24.14 59.67
CA THR A 516 -22.40 -24.92 59.17
C THR A 516 -22.21 -25.48 57.74
N THR A 517 -22.11 -26.82 57.69
CA THR A 517 -22.78 -27.79 56.79
C THR A 517 -22.68 -27.73 55.24
N ASN A 518 -21.91 -28.69 54.72
CA ASN A 518 -22.31 -29.86 53.89
C ASN A 518 -23.11 -29.73 52.58
N LEU A 519 -22.52 -30.29 51.50
CA LEU A 519 -23.01 -31.33 50.55
C LEU A 519 -22.19 -31.20 49.25
N GLY A 520 -21.29 -32.12 48.86
CA GLY A 520 -21.58 -33.45 48.28
C GLY A 520 -21.12 -33.47 46.80
N THR A 521 -19.88 -33.85 46.49
CA THR A 521 -19.41 -35.15 45.92
C THR A 521 -19.78 -35.47 44.46
N ASN A 522 -18.72 -35.84 43.72
CA ASN A 522 -18.60 -36.74 42.55
C ASN A 522 -19.22 -36.26 41.22
N GLY A 523 -18.62 -36.47 40.04
CA GLY A 523 -17.48 -37.29 39.62
C GLY A 523 -17.73 -37.75 38.17
N GLY A 524 -16.65 -38.10 37.44
CA GLY A 524 -16.72 -39.09 36.34
C GLY A 524 -16.89 -38.59 34.89
N GLU A 525 -15.80 -38.72 34.14
CA GLU A 525 -15.67 -39.36 32.82
C GLU A 525 -16.81 -39.25 31.79
N ARG A 526 -16.48 -38.65 30.64
CA ARG A 526 -16.55 -39.28 29.29
C ARG A 526 -15.71 -38.51 28.28
#